data_AF-A0AAN8J509-F1
#
_entry.id   AF-A0AAN8J509-F1
#
_cell.length_a   1.000
_cell.length_b   1.000
_cell.length_c   1.000
_cell.angle_alpha   90.00
_cell.angle_beta   90.00
_cell.angle_gamma   90.00
#
_symmetry.space_group_name_H-M   'P 1'
#
loop_
_entity.id
_entity.type
_entity.pdbx_description
1 polymer ?
#
loop_
_entity_poly.entity_id
_entity_poly.type
_entity_poly.pdbx_seq_one_letter_code
_entity_poly.pdbx_strand_id
1 'polypeptide(L)'
;MLRDQFAENVSDKWLRRELKRKTREHPQISFAYLREEANLCSTDIDINNNKPKKCVDVPSYVMKSDKDLIETLLKELTSEVVSLKQEVNTMRSKPTTSKLCYKCHKPGHFKRNCPKLGHLNEQSLSSGASR
;
A
#
# COMPACT_ATOMS: atom_id res chain seq x y z
N MET A 1 -31.93 28.38 -7.41
CA MET A 1 -31.92 26.93 -7.11
C MET A 1 -30.77 26.62 -6.14
N LEU A 2 -30.77 25.47 -5.44
CA LEU A 2 -29.73 25.12 -4.44
C LEU A 2 -28.29 25.29 -4.94
N ARG A 3 -28.04 24.99 -6.22
CA ARG A 3 -26.74 25.19 -6.89
C ARG A 3 -26.29 26.66 -6.94
N ASP A 4 -27.23 27.59 -7.19
CA ASP A 4 -26.92 29.03 -7.31
C ASP A 4 -26.60 29.61 -5.94
N GLN A 5 -27.42 29.25 -4.93
CA GLN A 5 -27.21 29.66 -3.54
C GLN A 5 -25.88 29.12 -2.99
N PHE A 6 -25.52 27.88 -3.36
CA PHE A 6 -24.22 27.30 -3.01
C PHE A 6 -23.07 28.08 -3.64
N ALA A 7 -23.12 28.32 -4.96
CA ALA A 7 -22.09 29.09 -5.66
C ALA A 7 -21.96 30.52 -5.13
N GLU A 8 -23.05 31.14 -4.63
CA GLU A 8 -23.04 32.49 -4.05
C GLU A 8 -22.35 32.57 -2.70
N ASN A 9 -22.51 31.54 -1.87
CA ASN A 9 -22.12 31.56 -0.46
C ASN A 9 -20.75 30.93 -0.18
N VAL A 10 -20.00 30.51 -1.22
CA VAL A 10 -18.62 30.02 -1.06
C VAL A 10 -17.69 31.14 -0.59
N SER A 11 -16.90 30.90 0.46
CA SER A 11 -16.02 31.91 1.07
C SER A 11 -14.83 32.33 0.19
N ASP A 12 -14.19 31.38 -0.51
CA ASP A 12 -13.07 31.68 -1.41
C ASP A 12 -13.60 32.47 -2.63
N LYS A 13 -13.06 33.67 -2.84
CA LYS A 13 -13.50 34.60 -3.91
C LYS A 13 -13.23 34.06 -5.31
N TRP A 14 -12.13 33.32 -5.49
CA TRP A 14 -11.81 32.70 -6.77
C TRP A 14 -12.75 31.51 -7.00
N LEU A 15 -12.92 30.64 -6.01
CA LEU A 15 -13.79 29.47 -6.10
C LEU A 15 -15.25 29.88 -6.34
N ARG A 16 -15.71 30.96 -5.69
CA ARG A 16 -17.03 31.56 -5.92
C ARG A 16 -17.21 31.99 -7.37
N ARG A 17 -16.22 32.67 -7.96
CA ARG A 17 -16.27 33.10 -9.37
C ARG A 17 -16.32 31.90 -10.31
N GLU A 18 -15.56 30.88 -10.00
CA GLU A 18 -15.45 29.67 -10.80
C GLU A 18 -16.71 28.79 -10.75
N LEU A 19 -17.29 28.58 -9.57
CA LEU A 19 -18.57 27.88 -9.44
C LEU A 19 -19.72 28.64 -10.10
N LYS A 20 -19.71 29.98 -10.03
CA LYS A 20 -20.66 30.81 -10.79
C LYS A 20 -20.46 30.69 -12.30
N ARG A 21 -19.21 30.61 -12.79
CA ARG A 21 -18.90 30.36 -14.20
C ARG A 21 -19.49 29.02 -14.65
N LYS A 22 -19.19 27.93 -13.94
CA LYS A 22 -19.73 26.59 -14.25
C LYS A 22 -21.25 26.49 -14.17
N THR A 23 -21.88 27.19 -13.23
CA THR A 23 -23.35 27.24 -13.13
C THR A 23 -23.98 27.98 -14.32
N ARG A 24 -23.27 28.94 -14.92
CA ARG A 24 -23.72 29.66 -16.13
C ARG A 24 -23.47 28.87 -17.41
N GLU A 25 -22.30 28.25 -17.52
CA GLU A 25 -21.91 27.45 -18.70
C GLU A 25 -22.68 26.13 -18.80
N HIS A 26 -23.06 25.56 -17.67
CA HIS A 26 -23.83 24.32 -17.59
C HIS A 26 -25.14 24.54 -16.81
N PRO A 27 -26.21 25.06 -17.44
CA PRO A 27 -27.49 25.33 -16.76
C PRO A 27 -28.13 24.09 -16.11
N GLN A 28 -27.79 22.89 -16.59
CA GLN A 28 -28.28 21.61 -16.10
C GLN A 28 -27.34 20.90 -15.11
N ILE A 29 -26.28 21.58 -14.65
CA ILE A 29 -25.37 21.01 -13.65
C ILE A 29 -26.14 20.65 -12.37
N SER A 30 -25.95 19.43 -11.90
CA SER A 30 -26.56 18.99 -10.64
C SER A 30 -25.83 19.65 -9.46
N PHE A 31 -26.56 19.90 -8.38
CA PHE A 31 -25.94 20.42 -7.15
C PHE A 31 -24.82 19.49 -6.63
N ALA A 32 -25.02 18.17 -6.74
CA ALA A 32 -24.03 17.18 -6.34
C ALA A 32 -22.71 17.34 -7.11
N TYR A 33 -22.79 17.44 -8.44
CA TYR A 33 -21.61 17.63 -9.28
C TYR A 33 -20.93 18.98 -9.03
N LEU A 34 -21.72 20.06 -8.87
CA LEU A 34 -21.17 21.38 -8.54
C LEU A 34 -20.44 21.39 -7.19
N ARG A 35 -20.89 20.59 -6.22
CA ARG A 35 -20.23 20.41 -4.93
C ARG A 35 -18.93 19.60 -5.05
N GLU A 36 -18.93 18.53 -5.84
CA GLU A 36 -17.73 17.74 -6.11
C GLU A 36 -16.63 18.58 -6.78
N GLU A 37 -17.02 19.39 -7.76
CA GLU A 37 -16.13 20.36 -8.41
C GLU A 37 -15.54 21.37 -7.40
N ALA A 38 -16.35 21.87 -6.46
CA ALA A 38 -15.88 22.78 -5.42
C ALA A 38 -14.78 22.15 -4.55
N ASN A 39 -14.85 20.84 -4.31
CA ASN A 39 -13.81 20.12 -3.57
C ASN A 39 -12.52 20.01 -4.40
N LEU A 40 -12.64 19.60 -5.67
CA LEU A 40 -11.49 19.46 -6.59
C LEU A 40 -10.73 20.78 -6.72
N CYS A 41 -11.45 21.87 -7.01
CA CYS A 41 -10.83 23.18 -7.16
C CYS A 41 -10.30 23.78 -5.84
N SER A 42 -10.64 23.20 -4.68
CA SER A 42 -10.06 23.57 -3.38
C SER A 42 -8.80 22.78 -3.03
N THR A 43 -8.58 21.60 -3.62
CA THR A 43 -7.44 20.72 -3.32
C THR A 43 -6.21 21.00 -4.17
N ASP A 44 -6.37 21.61 -5.34
CA ASP A 44 -5.26 21.96 -6.23
C ASP A 44 -4.58 23.27 -5.76
N ILE A 45 -3.58 23.11 -4.89
CA ILE A 45 -2.67 24.18 -4.47
C ILE A 45 -1.43 24.09 -5.37
N ASP A 46 -1.34 24.91 -6.40
CA ASP A 46 -0.08 25.15 -7.11
C ASP A 46 0.89 25.89 -6.18
N ILE A 47 1.80 25.17 -5.53
CA ILE A 47 2.83 25.73 -4.62
C ILE A 47 3.88 26.53 -5.41
N ASN A 48 3.97 26.35 -6.72
CA ASN A 48 4.98 27.00 -7.54
C ASN A 48 4.35 27.87 -8.63
N ASN A 49 4.42 29.18 -8.39
CA ASN A 49 4.13 30.31 -9.27
C ASN A 49 2.74 30.96 -9.11
N ASN A 50 2.77 32.27 -8.85
CA ASN A 50 1.67 33.23 -8.88
C ASN A 50 0.88 33.19 -10.21
N LYS A 51 0.06 32.16 -10.43
CA LYS A 51 -0.91 32.07 -11.53
C LYS A 51 -2.22 31.54 -10.96
N PRO A 52 -3.37 32.14 -11.33
CA PRO A 52 -4.64 31.75 -10.74
C PRO A 52 -4.93 30.28 -11.03
N LYS A 53 -5.32 29.56 -9.96
CA LYS A 53 -5.88 28.21 -9.96
C LYS A 53 -6.68 28.03 -11.25
N LYS A 54 -6.27 27.11 -12.12
CA LYS A 54 -7.15 26.63 -13.19
C LYS A 54 -7.81 25.40 -12.59
N CYS A 55 -9.14 25.39 -12.45
CA CYS A 55 -9.81 24.10 -12.51
C CYS A 55 -9.42 23.58 -13.89
N VAL A 56 -8.54 22.58 -13.93
CA VAL A 56 -8.37 21.83 -15.16
C VAL A 56 -9.78 21.36 -15.50
N ASP A 57 -10.28 21.76 -16.66
CA ASP A 57 -11.48 21.13 -17.22
C ASP A 57 -11.06 19.70 -17.53
N VAL A 58 -11.02 18.85 -16.51
CA VAL A 58 -10.97 17.41 -16.70
C VAL A 58 -12.30 17.13 -17.38
N PRO A 59 -12.31 16.72 -18.66
CA PRO A 59 -13.56 16.41 -19.33
C PRO A 59 -14.35 15.47 -18.43
N SER A 60 -15.66 15.70 -18.32
CA SER A 60 -16.68 15.06 -17.47
C SER A 60 -16.75 13.51 -17.54
N TYR A 61 -15.77 12.89 -18.14
CA TYR A 61 -15.71 11.52 -18.52
C TYR A 61 -14.28 11.04 -18.20
N VAL A 62 -13.98 10.84 -16.91
CA VAL A 62 -13.06 9.75 -16.56
C VAL A 62 -13.83 8.49 -16.93
N MET A 63 -13.39 7.87 -18.03
CA MET A 63 -13.96 6.70 -18.67
C MET A 63 -14.36 5.68 -17.58
N LYS A 64 -15.63 5.26 -17.54
CA LYS A 64 -16.04 4.05 -16.76
C LYS A 64 -15.06 2.91 -17.08
N SER A 65 -14.66 2.81 -18.34
CA SER A 65 -13.64 1.88 -18.82
C SER A 65 -12.24 2.09 -18.27
N ASP A 66 -11.84 3.29 -17.83
CA ASP A 66 -10.54 3.51 -17.18
C ASP A 66 -10.61 3.10 -15.72
N LYS A 67 -11.75 3.33 -15.05
CA LYS A 67 -11.96 2.77 -13.71
C LYS A 67 -11.95 1.25 -13.75
N ASP A 68 -12.63 0.66 -14.73
CA ASP A 68 -12.68 -0.79 -14.92
C ASP A 68 -11.32 -1.35 -15.34
N LEU A 69 -10.57 -0.65 -16.19
CA LEU A 69 -9.20 -1.01 -16.58
C LEU A 69 -8.21 -0.89 -15.43
N ILE A 70 -8.28 0.19 -14.64
CA ILE A 70 -7.48 0.39 -13.44
C ILE A 70 -7.83 -0.70 -12.41
N GLU A 71 -9.11 -0.99 -12.22
CA GLU A 71 -9.54 -2.05 -11.31
C GLU A 71 -9.07 -3.44 -11.78
N THR A 72 -9.11 -3.70 -13.09
CA THR A 72 -8.60 -4.94 -13.69
C THR A 72 -7.08 -5.05 -13.51
N LEU A 73 -6.34 -3.99 -13.79
CA LEU A 73 -4.89 -3.94 -13.65
C LEU A 73 -4.46 -4.09 -12.19
N LEU A 74 -5.18 -3.46 -11.26
CA LEU A 74 -4.95 -3.61 -9.82
C LEU A 74 -5.21 -5.04 -9.34
N LYS A 75 -6.26 -5.70 -9.86
CA LYS A 75 -6.55 -7.10 -9.55
C LYS A 75 -5.44 -8.03 -10.05
N GLU A 76 -4.97 -7.83 -11.28
CA GLU A 76 -3.91 -8.64 -11.89
C GLU A 76 -2.57 -8.48 -11.16
N LEU A 77 -2.17 -7.25 -10.85
CA LEU A 77 -1.00 -6.96 -10.01
C LEU A 77 -1.14 -7.58 -8.62
N THR A 78 -2.33 -7.54 -8.02
CA THR A 78 -2.58 -8.12 -6.70
C THR A 78 -2.46 -9.65 -6.73
N SER A 79 -2.99 -10.32 -7.76
CA SER A 79 -2.84 -11.76 -7.93
C SER A 79 -1.39 -12.18 -8.10
N GLU A 80 -0.62 -11.41 -8.87
CA GLU A 80 0.81 -11.68 -9.08
C GLU A 80 1.58 -11.58 -7.75
N VAL A 81 1.32 -10.53 -6.98
CA VAL A 81 1.93 -10.33 -5.65
C VAL A 81 1.55 -11.45 -4.67
N VAL A 82 0.33 -11.97 -4.73
CA VAL A 82 -0.10 -13.10 -3.88
C VAL A 82 0.62 -14.39 -4.29
N SER A 83 0.74 -14.66 -5.59
CA SER A 83 1.46 -15.83 -6.11
C SER A 83 2.93 -15.81 -5.69
N LEU A 84 3.61 -14.68 -5.89
CA LEU A 84 5.01 -14.50 -5.48
C LEU A 84 5.19 -14.65 -3.97
N LYS A 85 4.27 -14.12 -3.15
CA LYS A 85 4.30 -14.32 -1.69
C LYS A 85 4.12 -15.78 -1.30
N GLN A 86 3.26 -16.52 -1.99
CA GLN A 86 3.08 -17.96 -1.76
C GLN A 86 4.34 -18.74 -2.15
N GLU A 87 4.94 -18.46 -3.30
CA GLU A 87 6.18 -19.11 -3.74
C GLU A 87 7.34 -18.82 -2.79
N VAL A 88 7.51 -17.57 -2.33
CA VAL A 88 8.49 -17.25 -1.30
C VAL A 88 8.22 -17.99 0.01
N ASN A 89 6.95 -18.13 0.40
CA ASN A 89 6.58 -18.89 1.59
C ASN A 89 6.81 -20.40 1.42
N THR A 90 6.58 -20.99 0.24
CA THR A 90 6.88 -22.40 -0.02
C THR A 90 8.39 -22.65 -0.07
N MET A 91 9.16 -21.71 -0.60
CA MET A 91 10.63 -21.77 -0.56
C MET A 91 11.16 -21.63 0.88
N ARG A 92 10.50 -20.84 1.72
CA ARG A 92 10.83 -20.72 3.15
C ARG A 92 10.39 -21.93 3.97
N SER A 93 9.29 -22.59 3.60
CA SER A 93 8.74 -23.76 4.31
C SER A 93 9.30 -25.09 3.80
N LYS A 94 9.95 -25.12 2.62
CA LYS A 94 10.70 -26.29 2.16
C LYS A 94 11.71 -26.65 3.25
N PRO A 95 11.60 -27.83 3.87
CA PRO A 95 12.52 -28.23 4.91
C PRO A 95 13.88 -28.36 4.25
N THR A 96 14.70 -27.32 4.40
CA THR A 96 16.12 -27.33 4.07
C THR A 96 16.74 -28.47 4.87
N THR A 97 16.83 -29.64 4.21
CA THR A 97 17.69 -30.78 4.52
C THR A 97 18.26 -30.71 5.93
N SER A 98 17.42 -31.07 6.92
CA SER A 98 17.81 -31.35 8.30
C SER A 98 19.08 -30.61 8.76
N LYS A 99 19.04 -29.26 8.77
CA LYS A 99 20.16 -28.33 9.08
C LYS A 99 21.39 -29.05 9.62
N LEU A 100 22.34 -29.34 8.73
CA LEU A 100 23.54 -30.10 9.06
C LEU A 100 24.36 -29.35 10.12
N CYS A 101 24.96 -30.10 11.04
CA CYS A 101 25.86 -29.51 12.02
C CYS A 101 27.08 -28.88 11.31
N TYR A 102 27.32 -27.59 11.52
CA TYR A 102 28.48 -26.87 10.94
C TYR A 102 29.86 -27.36 11.41
N LYS A 103 29.94 -28.36 12.31
CA LYS A 103 31.20 -28.97 12.77
C LYS A 103 31.42 -30.37 12.19
N CYS A 104 30.39 -31.20 12.16
CA CYS A 104 30.51 -32.61 11.75
C CYS A 104 29.67 -32.98 10.52
N HIS A 105 28.91 -32.04 9.98
CA HIS A 105 28.03 -32.18 8.81
C HIS A 105 26.99 -33.31 8.91
N LYS A 106 26.68 -33.78 10.13
CA LYS A 106 25.60 -34.74 10.37
C LYS A 106 24.28 -34.00 10.64
N PRO A 107 23.14 -34.53 10.17
CA PRO A 107 21.82 -33.94 10.44
C PRO A 107 21.39 -34.13 11.90
N GLY A 108 20.37 -33.39 12.32
CA GLY A 108 19.68 -33.58 13.62
C GLY A 108 20.20 -32.73 14.78
N HIS A 109 21.25 -31.94 14.60
CA HIS A 109 21.76 -31.01 15.63
C HIS A 109 22.55 -29.83 15.05
N PHE A 110 22.62 -28.72 15.78
CA PHE A 110 23.45 -27.56 15.44
C PHE A 110 24.85 -27.67 16.04
N LYS A 111 25.81 -26.84 15.57
CA LYS A 111 27.19 -26.78 16.09
C LYS A 111 27.27 -26.74 17.62
N ARG A 112 26.36 -26.02 18.29
CA ARG A 112 26.32 -25.89 19.77
C ARG A 112 25.98 -27.20 20.50
N ASN A 113 25.18 -28.06 19.88
CA ASN A 113 24.73 -29.34 20.44
C ASN A 113 25.47 -30.51 19.77
N CYS A 114 26.68 -30.28 19.26
CA CYS A 114 27.42 -31.33 18.57
C CYS A 114 27.98 -32.33 19.59
N PRO A 115 27.64 -33.63 19.51
CA PRO A 115 28.14 -34.63 20.46
C PRO A 115 29.67 -34.77 20.40
N LYS A 116 30.30 -34.39 19.28
CA LYS A 116 31.76 -34.32 19.17
C LYS A 116 32.40 -33.19 19.96
N LEU A 117 31.64 -32.20 20.44
CA LEU A 117 32.13 -31.17 21.37
C LEU A 117 32.10 -31.66 22.83
N GLY A 118 31.32 -32.70 23.14
CA GLY A 118 31.16 -33.24 24.49
C GLY A 118 32.26 -34.22 24.93
N HIS A 119 33.16 -34.64 24.05
CA HIS A 119 34.17 -35.66 24.40
C HIS A 119 35.46 -35.10 25.03
N LEU A 120 35.43 -33.85 25.50
CA LEU A 120 36.45 -33.28 26.39
C LEU A 120 35.84 -32.92 27.76
N ASN A 121 34.87 -33.69 28.25
CA ASN A 121 34.46 -33.58 29.64
C ASN A 121 34.02 -34.94 30.24
N GLU A 122 34.90 -35.94 30.19
CA GLU A 122 34.79 -37.18 30.98
C GLU A 122 36.14 -37.57 31.61
N GLN A 123 36.79 -36.62 32.28
CA GLN A 123 37.83 -36.93 33.28
C GLN A 123 37.68 -36.03 34.50
N SER A 124 36.58 -36.19 35.24
CA SER A 124 36.51 -35.89 36.68
C SER A 124 35.26 -36.55 37.23
N LEU A 125 35.45 -37.42 38.25
CA LEU A 125 34.45 -38.19 39.02
C LEU A 125 34.36 -39.69 38.66
N SER A 126 35.50 -40.37 38.78
CA SER A 126 35.52 -41.62 39.52
C SER A 126 35.46 -41.34 41.03
N SER A 127 34.93 -42.30 41.79
CA SER A 127 34.91 -42.45 43.27
C SER A 127 33.74 -41.82 44.05
N GLY A 128 32.72 -42.65 44.29
CA GLY A 128 31.70 -42.49 45.32
C GLY A 128 31.14 -43.87 45.66
N ALA A 129 31.80 -44.53 46.62
CA ALA A 129 31.62 -45.93 46.99
C ALA A 129 30.32 -46.23 47.75
N SER A 130 29.96 -47.51 47.74
CA SER A 130 28.94 -48.15 48.56
C SER A 130 29.01 -47.80 50.06
N ARG A 131 27.86 -47.46 50.64
CA ARG A 131 27.29 -48.00 51.89
C ARG A 131 25.90 -47.42 52.13
#